data_AF-A0A8H5VG58-F1
#
_entry.id   AF-A0A8H5VG58-F1
#
_cell.length_a   1.000
_cell.length_b   1.000
_cell.length_c   1.000
_cell.angle_alpha   90.00
_cell.angle_beta   90.00
_cell.angle_gamma   90.00
#
_symmetry.space_group_name_H-M   'P 1'
#
loop_
_entity.id
_entity.type
_entity.pdbx_description
1 polymer ?
#
loop_
_entity_poly.entity_id
_entity_poly.type
_entity_poly.pdbx_seq_one_letter_code
_entity_poly.pdbx_strand_id
1 'polypeptide(L)'
;MISSLFVDVIVIGAGLSGLQAAVDLDKAGLSYIVHEANDRDGGKALSVPASPKRDGLVDLGAARINDSNQKEMYALAQDFGFDLVVQRSEGLSPDQSNGSTHAIPFEQFKDFTNEQLAEILAIMAKLDEFGDGIAEVLMMMLARDLLAVEADKLSALLLINYIKSGTGLANISSDRKDGGHIICFHVGQPGRKWSQLCDQEHRDTAVKQFNDAFGAVVPEPIDIIEKDWLKDPWFPGGPSLVMKPGLLTGAGKSIRDLFKNIYFIGTETFIVWKGYMEGAIRSGIRGACEIIEALDGLAYL
;
A
#
# COMPACT_ATOMS: atom_id res chain seq x y z
N MET A 1 5.57 22.13 29.39
CA MET A 1 5.39 23.54 28.96
C MET A 1 6.53 23.85 27.99
N ILE A 2 6.25 23.89 26.69
CA ILE A 2 7.21 24.41 25.71
C ILE A 2 7.21 25.94 25.91
N SER A 3 8.31 26.48 26.44
CA SER A 3 8.40 27.90 26.82
C SER A 3 9.07 28.79 25.76
N SER A 4 9.15 28.37 24.50
CA SER A 4 9.60 29.22 23.39
C SER A 4 8.65 29.09 22.20
N LEU A 5 8.21 30.24 21.68
CA LEU A 5 7.30 30.36 20.52
C LEU A 5 7.90 29.89 19.17
N PHE A 6 9.08 29.25 19.20
CA PHE A 6 9.88 28.95 18.03
C PHE A 6 10.39 27.51 18.10
N VAL A 7 10.24 26.81 16.99
CA VAL A 7 10.83 25.51 16.69
C VAL A 7 11.51 25.59 15.32
N ASP A 8 12.53 24.78 15.10
CA ASP A 8 13.26 24.74 13.83
C ASP A 8 12.38 24.16 12.71
N VAL A 9 11.56 23.15 13.06
CA VAL A 9 10.73 22.43 12.09
C VAL A 9 9.31 22.19 12.59
N ILE A 10 8.33 22.37 11.71
CA ILE A 10 6.96 21.93 11.92
C ILE A 10 6.68 20.77 10.96
N VAL A 11 6.44 19.57 11.51
CA VAL A 11 6.03 18.40 10.74
C VAL A 11 4.51 18.35 10.72
N ILE A 12 3.91 18.42 9.53
CA ILE A 12 2.46 18.32 9.34
C ILE A 12 2.10 16.89 8.92
N GLY A 13 1.38 16.18 9.76
CA GLY A 13 0.98 14.78 9.62
C GLY A 13 1.87 13.83 10.43
N ALA A 14 1.26 13.04 11.32
CA ALA A 14 1.87 11.97 12.11
C ALA A 14 1.64 10.58 11.46
N GLY A 15 1.65 10.53 10.13
CA GLY A 15 1.82 9.26 9.40
C GLY A 15 3.28 8.79 9.41
N LEU A 16 3.54 7.60 8.87
CA LEU A 16 4.90 7.00 8.83
C LEU A 16 5.98 7.96 8.31
N SER A 17 5.71 8.72 7.25
CA SER A 17 6.67 9.70 6.72
C SER A 17 7.00 10.82 7.70
N GLY A 18 5.99 11.39 8.37
CA GLY A 18 6.18 12.48 9.31
C GLY A 18 6.83 12.02 10.61
N LEU A 19 6.43 10.86 11.13
CA LEU A 19 7.06 10.26 12.30
C LEU A 19 8.52 9.90 12.04
N GLN A 20 8.83 9.34 10.85
CA GLN A 20 10.22 9.09 10.47
C GLN A 20 11.03 10.38 10.38
N ALA A 21 10.48 11.43 9.75
CA ALA A 21 11.16 12.72 9.69
C ALA A 21 11.43 13.28 11.10
N ALA A 22 10.44 13.20 12.01
CA ALA A 22 10.59 13.61 13.40
C ALA A 22 11.72 12.86 14.12
N VAL A 23 11.82 11.53 13.94
CA VAL A 23 12.91 10.71 14.51
C VAL A 23 14.29 11.20 14.03
N ASP A 24 14.44 11.52 12.74
CA ASP A 24 15.72 11.95 12.20
C ASP A 24 16.07 13.41 12.56
N LEU A 25 15.06 14.28 12.68
CA LEU A 25 15.22 15.64 13.20
C LEU A 25 15.64 15.63 14.68
N ASP A 26 15.06 14.74 15.48
CA ASP A 26 15.43 14.53 16.90
C ASP A 26 16.90 14.10 17.03
N LYS A 27 17.32 13.11 16.22
CA LYS A 27 18.73 12.65 16.17
C LYS A 27 19.70 13.75 15.75
N ALA A 28 19.25 14.69 14.91
CA ALA A 28 20.04 15.85 14.50
C ALA A 28 20.08 16.97 15.56
N GLY A 29 19.34 16.83 16.67
CA GLY A 29 19.28 17.84 17.74
C GLY A 29 18.44 19.07 17.40
N LEU A 30 17.59 18.99 16.38
CA LEU A 30 16.69 20.07 15.98
C LEU A 30 15.40 20.05 16.82
N SER A 31 14.89 21.23 17.16
CA SER A 31 13.59 21.37 17.80
C SER A 31 12.46 21.24 16.78
N TYR A 32 11.45 20.44 17.08
CA TYR A 32 10.31 20.27 16.18
C TYR A 32 8.98 20.10 16.92
N ILE A 33 7.89 20.32 16.19
CA ILE A 33 6.56 19.87 16.59
C ILE A 33 5.97 18.99 15.48
N VAL A 34 5.22 17.96 15.86
CA VAL A 34 4.40 17.17 14.94
C VAL A 34 2.95 17.57 15.15
N HIS A 35 2.28 17.98 14.08
CA HIS A 35 0.87 18.35 14.10
C HIS A 35 0.05 17.35 13.26
N GLU A 36 -0.82 16.60 13.91
CA GLU A 36 -1.74 15.65 13.29
C GLU A 36 -3.16 16.19 13.35
N ALA A 37 -3.89 16.04 12.24
CA ALA A 37 -5.27 16.51 12.14
C ALA A 37 -6.26 15.47 12.69
N ASN A 38 -5.86 14.19 12.71
CA ASN A 38 -6.60 13.09 13.29
C ASN A 38 -6.38 12.99 14.82
N ASP A 39 -7.27 12.26 15.50
CA ASP A 39 -7.18 12.00 16.94
C ASP A 39 -6.16 10.89 17.28
N ARG A 40 -5.43 10.40 16.28
CA ARG A 40 -4.40 9.36 16.40
C ARG A 40 -3.28 9.57 15.40
N ASP A 41 -2.11 9.09 15.77
CA ASP A 41 -0.95 8.91 14.89
C ASP A 41 -1.04 7.60 14.08
N GLY A 42 -0.04 7.39 13.22
CA GLY A 42 0.11 6.18 12.39
C GLY A 42 -0.43 6.30 10.96
N GLY A 43 -1.19 7.36 10.65
CA GLY A 43 -1.72 7.58 9.30
C GLY A 43 -2.61 6.42 8.83
N LYS A 44 -2.27 5.77 7.71
CA LYS A 44 -3.01 4.59 7.22
C LYS A 44 -2.66 3.27 7.92
N ALA A 45 -1.64 3.24 8.79
CA ALA A 45 -1.42 2.12 9.69
C ALA A 45 -2.45 2.22 10.82
N LEU A 46 -3.31 1.20 10.94
CA LEU A 46 -4.40 1.16 11.91
C LEU A 46 -4.67 -0.29 12.30
N SER A 47 -4.37 -0.62 13.55
CA SER A 47 -4.72 -1.90 14.17
C SER A 47 -6.00 -1.74 14.97
N VAL A 48 -6.92 -2.70 14.86
CA VAL A 48 -8.17 -2.75 15.63
C VAL A 48 -8.36 -4.12 16.29
N PRO A 49 -9.15 -4.24 17.36
CA PRO A 49 -9.49 -5.55 17.92
C PRO A 49 -10.09 -6.47 16.85
N ALA A 50 -9.57 -7.70 16.76
CA ALA A 50 -10.02 -8.69 15.77
C ALA A 50 -11.39 -9.28 16.10
N SER A 51 -11.83 -9.20 17.36
CA SER A 51 -13.18 -9.56 17.80
C SER A 51 -13.46 -8.95 19.17
N PRO A 52 -14.72 -8.62 19.52
CA PRO A 52 -15.08 -8.30 20.90
C PRO A 52 -15.01 -9.52 21.84
N LYS A 53 -14.87 -10.74 21.30
CA LYS A 53 -14.93 -12.01 22.04
C LYS A 53 -13.57 -12.66 22.29
N ARG A 54 -12.50 -12.19 21.64
CA ARG A 54 -11.16 -12.80 21.70
C ARG A 54 -10.09 -11.72 21.66
N ASP A 55 -8.99 -12.01 22.32
CA ASP A 55 -7.79 -11.19 22.25
C ASP A 55 -7.14 -11.33 20.86
N GLY A 56 -6.68 -10.22 20.30
CA GLY A 56 -6.03 -10.17 18.99
C GLY A 56 -6.29 -8.85 18.29
N LEU A 57 -5.34 -8.43 17.46
CA LEU A 57 -5.43 -7.25 16.63
C LEU A 57 -5.44 -7.64 15.15
N VAL A 58 -6.11 -6.83 14.33
CA VAL A 58 -6.05 -6.89 12.87
C VAL A 58 -5.68 -5.53 12.32
N ASP A 59 -4.76 -5.51 11.36
CA ASP A 59 -4.35 -4.30 10.66
C ASP A 59 -5.26 -4.02 9.48
N LEU A 60 -5.95 -2.87 9.51
CA LEU A 60 -6.85 -2.41 8.45
C LEU A 60 -6.10 -1.71 7.31
N GLY A 61 -4.80 -1.48 7.48
CA GLY A 61 -3.89 -0.92 6.50
C GLY A 61 -2.45 -1.18 6.94
N ALA A 62 -1.50 -1.14 6.00
CA ALA A 62 -0.08 -1.39 6.30
C ALA A 62 0.19 -2.78 6.94
N ALA A 63 -0.57 -3.80 6.55
CA ALA A 63 -0.59 -5.11 7.23
C ALA A 63 0.64 -6.01 6.98
N ARG A 64 1.54 -5.67 6.06
CA ARG A 64 2.65 -6.56 5.67
C ARG A 64 3.91 -5.80 5.29
N ILE A 65 5.04 -6.38 5.69
CA ILE A 65 6.39 -5.97 5.29
C ILE A 65 7.14 -7.18 4.71
N ASN A 66 8.30 -6.95 4.08
CA ASN A 66 9.21 -8.04 3.72
C ASN A 66 10.67 -7.67 4.01
N ASP A 67 11.52 -8.68 4.13
CA ASP A 67 12.93 -8.57 4.50
C ASP A 67 13.90 -8.42 3.31
N SER A 68 13.42 -8.63 2.09
CA SER A 68 14.26 -8.66 0.89
C SER A 68 14.43 -7.28 0.24
N ASN A 69 13.35 -6.50 0.15
CA ASN A 69 13.33 -5.25 -0.62
C ASN A 69 12.63 -4.07 0.10
N GLN A 70 12.12 -4.26 1.33
CA GLN A 70 11.62 -3.20 2.22
C GLN A 70 12.53 -3.02 3.44
N LYS A 71 13.80 -2.67 3.17
CA LYS A 71 14.88 -2.69 4.16
C LYS A 71 14.68 -1.68 5.30
N GLU A 72 14.19 -0.47 4.99
CA GLU A 72 14.03 0.56 6.02
C GLU A 72 12.89 0.19 6.98
N MET A 73 11.76 -0.25 6.43
CA MET A 73 10.62 -0.66 7.24
C MET A 73 10.92 -1.91 8.07
N TYR A 74 11.64 -2.87 7.49
CA TYR A 74 12.06 -4.08 8.22
C TYR A 74 13.05 -3.75 9.34
N ALA A 75 14.02 -2.86 9.10
CA ALA A 75 14.95 -2.40 10.14
C ALA A 75 14.21 -1.70 11.29
N LEU A 76 13.23 -0.83 11.00
CA LEU A 76 12.41 -0.22 12.04
C LEU A 76 11.64 -1.25 12.87
N ALA A 77 11.09 -2.27 12.23
CA ALA A 77 10.41 -3.33 12.96
C ALA A 77 11.36 -4.05 13.95
N GLN A 78 12.62 -4.26 13.55
CA GLN A 78 13.65 -4.83 14.43
C GLN A 78 14.05 -3.87 15.54
N ASP A 79 14.25 -2.58 15.24
CA ASP A 79 14.65 -1.56 16.21
C ASP A 79 13.60 -1.36 17.32
N PHE A 80 12.32 -1.45 16.97
CA PHE A 80 11.20 -1.38 17.92
C PHE A 80 10.88 -2.73 18.59
N GLY A 81 11.56 -3.82 18.21
CA GLY A 81 11.36 -5.13 18.80
C GLY A 81 10.01 -5.76 18.48
N PHE A 82 9.46 -5.53 17.28
CA PHE A 82 8.24 -6.18 16.84
C PHE A 82 8.46 -7.67 16.58
N ASP A 83 7.54 -8.50 17.07
CA ASP A 83 7.47 -9.92 16.74
C ASP A 83 6.95 -10.08 15.31
N LEU A 84 7.84 -10.44 14.39
CA LEU A 84 7.47 -10.68 12.99
C LEU A 84 7.04 -12.12 12.78
N VAL A 85 5.86 -12.29 12.19
CA VAL A 85 5.34 -13.61 11.81
C VAL A 85 5.61 -13.84 10.33
N VAL A 86 6.34 -14.93 10.02
CA VAL A 86 6.59 -15.32 8.63
C VAL A 86 5.28 -15.75 7.99
N GLN A 87 4.92 -15.06 6.91
CA GLN A 87 3.75 -15.43 6.14
C GLN A 87 3.94 -16.81 5.50
N ARG A 88 2.91 -17.67 5.61
CA ARG A 88 2.88 -18.95 4.91
C ARG A 88 2.85 -18.76 3.40
N SER A 89 3.91 -19.19 2.74
CA SER A 89 4.17 -19.11 1.30
C SER A 89 4.15 -20.49 0.62
N GLU A 90 3.33 -21.40 1.14
CA GLU A 90 3.19 -22.77 0.64
C GLU A 90 1.71 -23.15 0.53
N GLY A 91 1.35 -23.94 -0.49
CA GLY A 91 0.00 -24.45 -0.70
C GLY A 91 -0.63 -23.97 -2.01
N LEU A 92 -1.97 -23.92 -2.02
CA LEU A 92 -2.76 -23.52 -3.19
C LEU A 92 -3.29 -22.09 -3.00
N SER A 93 -3.13 -21.26 -4.02
CA SER A 93 -3.73 -19.94 -4.15
C SER A 93 -4.96 -20.05 -5.06
N PRO A 94 -6.18 -19.74 -4.58
CA PRO A 94 -7.35 -19.63 -5.44
C PRO A 94 -7.23 -18.37 -6.30
N ASP A 95 -7.33 -18.51 -7.61
CA ASP A 95 -7.51 -17.42 -8.57
C ASP A 95 -8.96 -17.45 -9.07
N GLN A 96 -9.66 -16.32 -8.97
CA GLN A 96 -11.01 -16.19 -9.50
C GLN A 96 -11.00 -15.18 -10.65
N SER A 97 -10.93 -15.69 -11.87
CA SER A 97 -10.96 -14.93 -13.11
C SER A 97 -12.16 -15.37 -13.95
N ASN A 98 -12.86 -14.41 -14.58
CA ASN A 98 -14.04 -14.66 -15.43
C ASN A 98 -15.18 -15.48 -14.80
N GLY A 99 -15.32 -15.43 -13.47
CA GLY A 99 -16.38 -16.16 -12.74
C GLY A 99 -16.08 -17.64 -12.50
N SER A 100 -14.88 -18.12 -12.82
CA SER A 100 -14.38 -19.46 -12.50
C SER A 100 -13.25 -19.39 -11.48
N THR A 101 -13.20 -20.35 -10.56
CA THR A 101 -12.13 -20.44 -9.56
C THR A 101 -11.13 -21.55 -9.91
N HIS A 102 -9.84 -21.21 -9.95
CA HIS A 102 -8.74 -22.11 -10.22
C HIS A 102 -7.79 -22.17 -9.02
N ALA A 103 -7.34 -23.36 -8.62
CA ALA A 103 -6.32 -23.51 -7.59
C ALA A 103 -4.93 -23.58 -8.22
N ILE A 104 -4.06 -22.63 -7.88
CA ILE A 104 -2.70 -22.50 -8.42
C ILE A 104 -1.70 -22.75 -7.29
N PRO A 105 -0.69 -23.63 -7.44
CA PRO A 105 0.38 -23.75 -6.46
C PRO A 105 1.08 -22.40 -6.20
N PHE A 106 1.23 -22.02 -4.93
CA PHE A 106 1.81 -20.72 -4.53
C PHE A 106 3.21 -20.51 -5.12
N GLU A 107 4.00 -21.57 -5.24
CA GLU A 107 5.38 -21.49 -5.73
C GLU A 107 5.50 -21.17 -7.22
N GLN A 108 4.39 -21.20 -7.98
CA GLN A 108 4.41 -21.01 -9.43
C GLN A 108 4.78 -19.59 -9.86
N PHE A 109 4.77 -18.62 -8.93
CA PHE A 109 5.18 -17.23 -9.15
C PHE A 109 6.48 -16.83 -8.43
N LYS A 110 7.31 -17.79 -8.00
CA LYS A 110 8.65 -17.46 -7.46
C LYS A 110 9.57 -16.92 -8.56
N ASP A 111 10.27 -15.84 -8.22
CA ASP A 111 11.42 -15.21 -8.90
C ASP A 111 11.52 -15.43 -10.41
N PHE A 112 10.99 -14.50 -11.19
CA PHE A 112 11.44 -14.34 -12.56
C PHE A 112 12.92 -13.96 -12.53
N THR A 113 13.79 -14.76 -13.16
CA THR A 113 15.19 -14.36 -13.33
C THR A 113 15.25 -13.04 -14.12
N ASN A 114 16.36 -12.31 -14.03
CA ASN A 114 16.54 -11.10 -14.82
C ASN A 114 16.39 -11.39 -16.33
N GLU A 115 16.78 -12.58 -16.77
CA GLU A 115 16.55 -13.04 -18.14
C GLU A 115 15.06 -13.26 -18.44
N GLN A 116 14.30 -13.90 -17.53
CA GLN A 116 12.85 -14.11 -17.71
C GLN A 116 12.07 -12.78 -17.71
N LEU A 117 12.48 -11.83 -16.88
CA LEU A 117 11.94 -10.46 -16.91
C LEU A 117 12.30 -9.75 -18.21
N ALA A 118 13.53 -9.90 -18.69
CA ALA A 118 13.94 -9.34 -19.98
C ALA A 118 13.19 -9.99 -21.15
N GLU A 119 12.89 -11.28 -21.09
CA GLU A 119 12.06 -11.99 -22.07
C GLU A 119 10.60 -11.54 -22.01
N ILE A 120 10.01 -11.39 -20.82
CA ILE A 120 8.66 -10.81 -20.66
C ILE A 120 8.63 -9.39 -21.22
N LEU A 121 9.61 -8.55 -20.90
CA LEU A 121 9.73 -7.19 -21.44
C LEU A 121 9.94 -7.18 -22.96
N ALA A 122 10.71 -8.11 -23.51
CA ALA A 122 10.92 -8.25 -24.94
C ALA A 122 9.68 -8.78 -25.67
N ILE A 123 8.92 -9.70 -25.04
CA ILE A 123 7.62 -10.17 -25.53
C ILE A 123 6.62 -9.01 -25.50
N MET A 124 6.58 -8.21 -24.43
CA MET A 124 5.72 -7.03 -24.33
C MET A 124 6.12 -5.94 -25.35
N ALA A 125 7.41 -5.69 -25.56
CA ALA A 125 7.91 -4.78 -26.58
C ALA A 125 7.60 -5.29 -28.01
N LYS A 126 7.56 -6.61 -28.21
CA LYS A 126 7.09 -7.22 -29.47
C LYS A 126 5.57 -7.22 -29.58
N LEU A 127 4.83 -7.23 -28.48
CA LEU A 127 3.37 -7.07 -28.49
C LEU A 127 2.95 -5.65 -28.92
N ASP A 128 3.79 -4.63 -28.71
CA ASP A 128 3.65 -3.32 -29.36
C ASP A 128 3.83 -3.40 -30.90
N GLU A 129 4.56 -4.41 -31.42
CA GLU A 129 4.69 -4.66 -32.87
C GLU A 129 3.48 -5.45 -33.44
N PHE A 130 2.83 -6.28 -32.60
CA PHE A 130 1.57 -6.95 -32.92
C PHE A 130 0.39 -6.00 -32.62
N GLY A 131 0.27 -4.98 -33.48
CA GLY A 131 -0.63 -3.83 -33.41
C GLY A 131 -1.81 -3.90 -32.43
N ASP A 132 -1.94 -2.83 -31.64
CA ASP A 132 -3.01 -2.40 -30.70
C ASP A 132 -3.80 -3.49 -29.95
N GLY A 133 -4.42 -4.46 -30.61
CA GLY A 133 -5.41 -5.37 -30.02
C GLY A 133 -4.90 -6.38 -29.00
N ILE A 134 -3.71 -6.99 -29.15
CA ILE A 134 -3.26 -8.05 -28.21
C ILE A 134 -2.63 -7.44 -26.96
N ALA A 135 -1.80 -6.41 -27.13
CA ALA A 135 -1.24 -5.64 -26.01
C ALA A 135 -2.35 -4.97 -25.18
N GLU A 136 -3.35 -4.38 -25.84
CA GLU A 136 -4.51 -3.77 -25.18
C GLU A 136 -5.35 -4.80 -24.41
N VAL A 137 -5.59 -5.99 -24.97
CA VAL A 137 -6.29 -7.07 -24.27
C VAL A 137 -5.51 -7.57 -23.05
N LEU A 138 -4.18 -7.76 -23.16
CA LEU A 138 -3.35 -8.20 -22.03
C LEU A 138 -3.30 -7.13 -20.92
N MET A 139 -3.21 -5.85 -21.31
CA MET A 139 -3.26 -4.70 -20.42
C MET A 139 -4.64 -4.53 -19.76
N MET A 140 -5.73 -4.78 -20.50
CA MET A 140 -7.10 -4.80 -19.97
C MET A 140 -7.29 -5.91 -18.95
N MET A 141 -6.75 -7.10 -19.21
CA MET A 141 -6.79 -8.22 -18.27
C MET A 141 -6.01 -7.86 -17.00
N LEU A 142 -4.75 -7.44 -17.12
CA LEU A 142 -3.93 -7.09 -15.96
C LEU A 142 -4.48 -5.87 -15.18
N ALA A 143 -4.98 -4.82 -15.84
CA ALA A 143 -5.56 -3.67 -15.15
C ALA A 143 -6.93 -3.98 -14.51
N ARG A 144 -7.77 -4.81 -15.14
CA ARG A 144 -9.03 -5.25 -14.52
C ARG A 144 -8.77 -6.19 -13.34
N ASP A 145 -7.84 -7.12 -13.48
CA ASP A 145 -7.60 -8.16 -12.48
C ASP A 145 -6.75 -7.64 -11.30
N LEU A 146 -5.81 -6.71 -11.52
CA LEU A 146 -4.97 -6.15 -10.44
C LEU A 146 -5.46 -4.80 -9.89
N LEU A 147 -6.16 -3.99 -10.69
CA LEU A 147 -6.53 -2.61 -10.31
C LEU A 147 -8.04 -2.34 -10.36
N ALA A 148 -8.85 -3.31 -10.83
CA ALA A 148 -10.30 -3.20 -11.03
C ALA A 148 -10.75 -1.93 -11.79
N VAL A 149 -9.94 -1.52 -12.77
CA VAL A 149 -10.22 -0.40 -13.68
C VAL A 149 -10.03 -0.86 -15.13
N GLU A 150 -10.74 -0.21 -16.07
CA GLU A 150 -10.52 -0.46 -17.49
C GLU A 150 -9.19 0.14 -17.95
N ALA A 151 -8.46 -0.56 -18.83
CA ALA A 151 -7.11 -0.18 -19.25
C ALA A 151 -7.03 0.97 -20.26
N ASP A 152 -8.17 1.53 -20.68
CA ASP A 152 -8.23 2.67 -21.61
C ASP A 152 -7.58 3.95 -21.04
N LYS A 153 -7.19 3.94 -19.75
CA LYS A 153 -6.73 5.12 -18.98
C LYS A 153 -5.44 4.92 -18.19
N LEU A 154 -4.70 3.83 -18.37
CA LEU A 154 -3.46 3.57 -17.60
C LEU A 154 -2.20 3.60 -18.47
N SER A 155 -1.14 4.26 -18.00
CA SER A 155 0.17 4.12 -18.64
C SER A 155 0.79 2.77 -18.30
N ALA A 156 1.38 2.10 -19.29
CA ALA A 156 2.14 0.85 -19.07
C ALA A 156 3.24 1.00 -18.01
N LEU A 157 3.84 2.19 -17.90
CA LEU A 157 4.82 2.52 -16.88
C LEU A 157 4.25 2.50 -15.44
N LEU A 158 3.00 2.92 -15.25
CA LEU A 158 2.32 2.89 -13.95
C LEU A 158 2.00 1.46 -13.55
N LEU A 159 1.57 0.62 -14.49
CA LEU A 159 1.32 -0.80 -14.25
C LEU A 159 2.61 -1.54 -13.90
N ILE A 160 3.72 -1.30 -14.62
CA ILE A 160 5.03 -1.89 -14.31
C ILE A 160 5.51 -1.47 -12.91
N ASN A 161 5.35 -0.19 -12.54
CA ASN A 161 5.69 0.27 -11.18
C ASN A 161 4.78 -0.34 -10.12
N TYR A 162 3.48 -0.54 -10.41
CA TYR A 162 2.53 -1.16 -9.49
C TYR A 162 2.80 -2.66 -9.28
N ILE A 163 3.09 -3.39 -10.36
CA ILE A 163 3.51 -4.80 -10.32
C ILE A 163 4.83 -4.94 -9.56
N LYS A 164 5.80 -4.03 -9.77
CA LYS A 164 7.04 -3.96 -8.98
C LYS A 164 6.82 -3.62 -7.51
N SER A 165 5.77 -2.87 -7.18
CA SER A 165 5.45 -2.46 -5.81
C SER A 165 4.57 -3.47 -5.08
N GLY A 166 4.03 -4.48 -5.75
CA GLY A 166 3.56 -5.72 -5.12
C GLY A 166 2.21 -5.64 -4.41
N THR A 167 1.15 -6.13 -5.06
CA THR A 167 0.05 -6.83 -4.37
C THR A 167 -0.59 -7.81 -5.36
N GLY A 168 -0.39 -9.11 -5.12
CA GLY A 168 -1.17 -10.19 -5.74
C GLY A 168 -2.11 -10.82 -4.70
N LEU A 169 -2.91 -11.80 -5.13
CA LEU A 169 -3.80 -12.65 -4.30
C LEU A 169 -3.10 -13.41 -3.15
N ALA A 170 -1.81 -13.20 -2.96
CA ALA A 170 -0.97 -13.66 -1.85
C ALA A 170 -1.46 -13.22 -0.45
N ASN A 171 -2.67 -12.68 -0.29
CA ASN A 171 -3.19 -12.20 0.98
C ASN A 171 -4.10 -13.20 1.72
N ILE A 172 -4.31 -14.40 1.16
CA ILE A 172 -5.25 -15.39 1.68
C ILE A 172 -4.49 -16.64 2.15
N SER A 173 -3.93 -16.61 3.35
CA SER A 173 -3.65 -17.84 4.11
C SER A 173 -3.52 -17.53 5.61
N SER A 174 -4.29 -18.28 6.40
CA SER A 174 -4.10 -18.36 7.84
C SER A 174 -3.15 -19.53 8.16
N ASP A 175 -2.33 -19.36 9.18
CA ASP A 175 -1.42 -20.37 9.71
C ASP A 175 -2.15 -21.53 10.43
N ARG A 176 -3.48 -21.49 10.50
CA ARG A 176 -4.39 -22.50 11.09
C ARG A 176 -4.14 -22.76 12.57
N LYS A 177 -3.38 -21.92 13.28
CA LYS A 177 -3.32 -21.94 14.74
C LYS A 177 -4.47 -21.09 15.27
N ASP A 178 -5.43 -21.73 15.94
CA ASP A 178 -6.53 -21.09 16.69
C ASP A 178 -7.59 -20.27 15.90
N GLY A 179 -7.48 -20.20 14.58
CA GLY A 179 -8.45 -19.53 13.70
C GLY A 179 -7.78 -19.03 12.41
N GLY A 180 -8.55 -18.49 11.47
CA GLY A 180 -7.98 -17.91 10.27
C GLY A 180 -8.70 -16.66 9.80
N HIS A 181 -7.92 -15.67 9.36
CA HIS A 181 -8.45 -14.43 8.81
C HIS A 181 -8.31 -14.47 7.29
N ILE A 182 -9.38 -14.07 6.60
CA ILE A 182 -9.37 -13.86 5.16
C ILE A 182 -9.47 -12.36 4.92
N ILE A 183 -8.49 -11.81 4.20
CA ILE A 183 -8.49 -10.40 3.85
C ILE A 183 -8.95 -10.28 2.39
N CYS A 184 -9.96 -9.45 2.16
CA CYS A 184 -10.47 -9.13 0.84
C CYS A 184 -10.30 -7.63 0.55
N PHE A 185 -10.02 -7.30 -0.71
CA PHE A 185 -9.89 -5.91 -1.17
C PHE A 185 -10.92 -5.63 -2.26
N HIS A 186 -11.84 -4.70 -2.00
CA HIS A 186 -12.72 -4.14 -3.01
C HIS A 186 -12.15 -2.81 -3.50
N VAL A 187 -11.57 -2.81 -4.71
CA VAL A 187 -10.92 -1.63 -5.31
C VAL A 187 -11.70 -1.13 -6.53
N GLY A 188 -11.43 0.09 -6.99
CA GLY A 188 -12.00 0.64 -8.21
C GLY A 188 -13.54 0.77 -8.21
N GLN A 189 -14.17 0.42 -9.33
CA GLN A 189 -15.64 0.47 -9.45
C GLN A 189 -16.35 -0.56 -8.57
N PRO A 190 -15.87 -1.81 -8.42
CA PRO A 190 -16.38 -2.75 -7.42
C PRO A 190 -16.38 -2.18 -6.00
N GLY A 191 -15.28 -1.55 -5.56
CA GLY A 191 -15.20 -0.89 -4.25
C GLY A 191 -16.22 0.24 -4.07
N ARG A 192 -16.44 1.07 -5.10
CA ARG A 192 -17.48 2.10 -5.08
C ARG A 192 -18.89 1.52 -4.93
N LYS A 193 -19.18 0.40 -5.60
CA LYS A 193 -20.47 -0.30 -5.45
C LYS A 193 -20.60 -0.91 -4.06
N TRP A 194 -19.54 -1.55 -3.55
CA TRP A 194 -19.49 -2.11 -2.21
C TRP A 194 -19.80 -1.07 -1.13
N SER A 195 -19.20 0.13 -1.23
CA SER A 195 -19.38 1.22 -0.28
C SER A 195 -20.85 1.69 -0.12
N GLN A 196 -21.70 1.43 -1.11
CA GLN A 196 -23.14 1.79 -1.10
C GLN A 196 -24.04 0.74 -0.47
N LEU A 197 -23.55 -0.48 -0.23
CA LEU A 197 -24.34 -1.55 0.38
C LEU A 197 -24.54 -1.30 1.87
N CYS A 198 -25.60 -1.88 2.43
CA CYS A 198 -25.79 -1.96 3.88
C CYS A 198 -25.02 -3.13 4.50
N ASP A 199 -24.83 -3.11 5.81
CA ASP A 199 -24.04 -4.11 6.56
C ASP A 199 -24.52 -5.55 6.32
N GLN A 200 -25.83 -5.75 6.17
CA GLN A 200 -26.40 -7.08 5.88
C GLN A 200 -26.01 -7.56 4.46
N GLU A 201 -26.04 -6.65 3.48
CA GLU A 201 -25.65 -6.96 2.10
C GLU A 201 -24.14 -7.21 1.98
N HIS A 202 -23.30 -6.49 2.74
CA HIS A 202 -21.86 -6.77 2.84
C HIS A 202 -21.62 -8.21 3.27
N ARG A 203 -22.23 -8.59 4.40
CA ARG A 203 -22.11 -9.94 4.96
C ARG A 203 -22.54 -11.02 3.98
N ASP A 204 -23.75 -10.90 3.44
CA ASP A 204 -24.33 -11.93 2.58
C ASP A 204 -23.54 -12.06 1.27
N THR A 205 -23.06 -10.93 0.72
CA THR A 205 -22.24 -10.92 -0.49
C THR A 205 -20.86 -11.55 -0.23
N ALA A 206 -20.21 -11.21 0.89
CA ALA A 206 -18.90 -11.78 1.25
C ALA A 206 -18.99 -13.30 1.46
N VAL A 207 -19.97 -13.76 2.25
CA VAL A 207 -20.18 -15.19 2.49
C VAL A 207 -20.46 -15.94 1.18
N LYS A 208 -21.29 -15.37 0.30
CA LYS A 208 -21.54 -15.95 -1.02
C LYS A 208 -20.25 -16.05 -1.85
N GLN A 209 -19.46 -14.98 -1.93
CA GLN A 209 -18.20 -14.97 -2.67
C GLN A 209 -17.22 -16.02 -2.14
N PHE A 210 -17.13 -16.19 -0.82
CA PHE A 210 -16.30 -17.23 -0.23
C PHE A 210 -16.83 -18.63 -0.53
N ASN A 211 -18.15 -18.86 -0.45
CA ASN A 211 -18.73 -20.16 -0.83
C ASN A 211 -18.39 -20.52 -2.28
N ASP A 212 -18.54 -19.55 -3.19
CA ASP A 212 -18.24 -19.71 -4.61
C ASP A 212 -16.72 -19.95 -4.83
N ALA A 213 -15.86 -19.25 -4.10
CA ALA A 213 -14.40 -19.40 -4.20
C ALA A 213 -13.92 -20.76 -3.67
N PHE A 214 -14.46 -21.25 -2.56
CA PHE A 214 -14.06 -22.53 -1.98
C PHE A 214 -14.83 -23.73 -2.55
N GLY A 215 -15.89 -23.50 -3.34
CA GLY A 215 -16.76 -24.56 -3.84
C GLY A 215 -17.47 -25.35 -2.73
N ALA A 216 -17.61 -24.74 -1.55
CA ALA A 216 -18.15 -25.36 -0.35
C ALA A 216 -18.79 -24.30 0.55
N VAL A 217 -19.70 -24.72 1.44
CA VAL A 217 -20.24 -23.81 2.45
C VAL A 217 -19.14 -23.50 3.47
N VAL A 218 -18.72 -22.23 3.52
CA VAL A 218 -17.75 -21.77 4.51
C VAL A 218 -18.40 -21.71 5.90
N PRO A 219 -17.65 -22.01 6.96
CA PRO A 219 -18.14 -21.82 8.33
C PRO A 219 -18.52 -20.37 8.59
N GLU A 220 -19.47 -20.17 9.52
CA GLU A 220 -19.83 -18.83 10.00
C GLU A 220 -18.60 -18.11 10.59
N PRO A 221 -18.30 -16.87 10.16
CA PRO A 221 -17.15 -16.13 10.65
C PRO A 221 -17.34 -15.72 12.11
N ILE A 222 -16.23 -15.69 12.86
CA ILE A 222 -16.20 -15.17 14.24
C ILE A 222 -16.53 -13.68 14.24
N ASP A 223 -15.96 -12.96 13.29
CA ASP A 223 -16.19 -11.53 13.06
C ASP A 223 -15.94 -11.15 11.60
N ILE A 224 -16.52 -10.03 11.16
CA ILE A 224 -16.26 -9.40 9.86
C ILE A 224 -15.92 -7.94 10.13
N ILE A 225 -14.69 -7.56 9.80
CA ILE A 225 -14.18 -6.21 10.04
C ILE A 225 -13.88 -5.56 8.69
N GLU A 226 -14.39 -4.35 8.49
CA GLU A 226 -14.25 -3.61 7.24
C GLU A 226 -13.72 -2.21 7.47
N LYS A 227 -12.89 -1.74 6.53
CA LYS A 227 -12.47 -0.34 6.45
C LYS A 227 -12.84 0.22 5.08
N ASP A 228 -13.90 1.02 5.07
CA ASP A 228 -14.26 1.82 3.89
C ASP A 228 -13.43 3.11 3.86
N TRP A 229 -12.36 3.09 3.09
CA TRP A 229 -11.49 4.26 2.90
C TRP A 229 -12.22 5.44 2.22
N LEU A 230 -13.30 5.23 1.47
CA LEU A 230 -14.04 6.34 0.85
C LEU A 230 -14.82 7.17 1.86
N LYS A 231 -15.12 6.61 3.03
CA LYS A 231 -15.83 7.26 4.13
C LYS A 231 -14.88 7.89 5.17
N ASP A 232 -13.57 7.78 4.97
CA ASP A 232 -12.58 8.35 5.87
C ASP A 232 -12.36 9.85 5.57
N PRO A 233 -12.51 10.76 6.56
CA PRO A 233 -12.42 12.21 6.33
C PRO A 233 -10.99 12.68 6.01
N TRP A 234 -9.97 11.95 6.44
CA TRP A 234 -8.56 12.33 6.26
C TRP A 234 -7.90 11.56 5.12
N PHE A 235 -8.43 10.39 4.78
CA PHE A 235 -7.94 9.54 3.72
C PHE A 235 -9.04 9.27 2.69
N PRO A 236 -9.36 10.20 1.76
CA PRO A 236 -10.52 10.09 0.87
C PRO A 236 -10.39 9.01 -0.24
N GLY A 237 -9.53 8.02 -0.03
CA GLY A 237 -9.30 6.89 -0.92
C GLY A 237 -8.12 6.02 -0.50
N GLY A 238 -8.06 4.82 -1.09
CA GLY A 238 -6.99 3.85 -0.87
C GLY A 238 -6.83 2.89 -2.06
N PRO A 239 -5.76 2.07 -2.05
CA PRO A 239 -4.68 2.06 -1.06
C PRO A 239 -3.72 3.27 -1.21
N SER A 240 -3.45 3.70 -2.43
CA SER A 240 -2.54 4.81 -2.78
C SER A 240 -3.13 5.72 -3.85
N LEU A 241 -2.57 6.92 -4.02
CA LEU A 241 -2.98 7.88 -5.05
C LEU A 241 -2.75 7.33 -6.46
N VAL A 242 -3.81 7.36 -7.28
CA VAL A 242 -3.74 7.06 -8.72
C VAL A 242 -3.70 8.38 -9.50
N MET A 243 -2.72 8.52 -10.39
CA MET A 243 -2.60 9.68 -11.27
C MET A 243 -3.45 9.47 -12.53
N LYS A 244 -4.27 10.46 -12.89
CA LYS A 244 -5.01 10.46 -14.16
C LYS A 244 -4.03 10.60 -15.35
N PRO A 245 -4.43 10.16 -16.56
CA PRO A 245 -3.66 10.41 -17.78
C PRO A 245 -3.19 11.87 -17.91
N GLY A 246 -1.95 12.05 -18.33
CA GLY A 246 -1.31 13.37 -18.48
C GLY A 246 -0.82 14.01 -17.18
N LEU A 247 -1.28 13.58 -15.99
CA LEU A 247 -0.85 14.19 -14.73
C LEU A 247 0.62 13.91 -14.43
N LEU A 248 1.09 12.67 -14.65
CA LEU A 248 2.48 12.28 -14.42
C LEU A 248 3.45 13.04 -15.32
N THR A 249 3.13 13.20 -16.60
CA THR A 249 3.98 13.89 -17.59
C THR A 249 3.90 15.41 -17.50
N GLY A 250 2.76 15.95 -17.06
CA GLY A 250 2.56 17.37 -16.80
C GLY A 250 3.15 17.81 -15.45
N ALA A 251 2.39 17.61 -14.38
CA ALA A 251 2.73 18.10 -13.03
C ALA A 251 3.48 17.08 -12.16
N GLY A 252 3.59 15.82 -12.58
CA GLY A 252 4.20 14.76 -11.79
C GLY A 252 5.67 15.02 -11.42
N LYS A 253 6.39 15.82 -12.22
CA LYS A 253 7.76 16.26 -11.90
C LYS A 253 7.82 17.16 -10.67
N SER A 254 6.76 17.94 -10.44
CA SER A 254 6.70 18.94 -9.38
C SER A 254 6.18 18.42 -8.05
N ILE A 255 5.85 17.13 -7.93
CA ILE A 255 5.32 16.53 -6.70
C ILE A 255 6.29 16.62 -5.51
N ARG A 256 7.54 16.99 -5.77
CA ARG A 256 8.61 17.15 -4.76
C ARG A 256 9.23 18.54 -4.77
N ASP A 257 8.74 19.43 -5.63
CA ASP A 257 9.32 20.76 -5.75
C ASP A 257 9.15 21.49 -4.43
N LEU A 258 10.26 22.00 -3.91
CA LEU A 258 10.28 22.85 -2.73
C LEU A 258 9.41 24.09 -2.99
N PHE A 259 8.57 24.45 -2.01
CA PHE A 259 7.86 25.72 -2.05
C PHE A 259 8.24 26.57 -0.83
N LYS A 260 9.15 27.53 -1.04
CA LYS A 260 9.76 28.31 0.06
C LYS A 260 10.43 27.38 1.07
N ASN A 261 9.99 27.38 2.32
CA ASN A 261 10.51 26.51 3.38
C ASN A 261 9.59 25.30 3.63
N ILE A 262 8.80 24.89 2.62
CA ILE A 262 7.87 23.76 2.71
C ILE A 262 8.42 22.59 1.91
N TYR A 263 8.75 21.52 2.63
CA TYR A 263 9.27 20.28 2.09
C TYR A 263 8.16 19.23 2.03
N PHE A 264 8.00 18.56 0.89
CA PHE A 264 6.94 17.57 0.69
C PHE A 264 7.46 16.15 0.95
N ILE A 265 6.92 15.51 1.97
CA ILE A 265 7.15 14.09 2.34
C ILE A 265 5.85 13.29 2.13
N GLY A 266 5.95 11.97 2.07
CA GLY A 266 4.83 11.07 1.78
C GLY A 266 5.25 9.99 0.79
N THR A 267 4.64 8.81 0.88
CA THR A 267 5.03 7.68 0.02
C THR A 267 4.96 8.01 -1.48
N GLU A 268 4.08 8.94 -1.87
CA GLU A 268 3.93 9.43 -3.23
C GLU A 268 5.13 10.23 -3.75
N THR A 269 5.94 10.79 -2.84
CA THR A 269 7.16 11.54 -3.14
C THR A 269 8.39 10.65 -3.19
N PHE A 270 8.27 9.32 -3.07
CA PHE A 270 9.38 8.40 -3.30
C PHE A 270 9.22 7.64 -4.63
N ILE A 271 10.34 7.32 -5.30
CA ILE A 271 10.30 6.65 -6.62
C ILE A 271 10.07 5.15 -6.46
N VAL A 272 10.74 4.54 -5.48
CA VAL A 272 10.66 3.11 -5.18
C VAL A 272 9.56 2.91 -4.13
N TRP A 273 8.80 1.81 -4.18
CA TRP A 273 7.75 1.54 -3.17
C TRP A 273 6.72 2.66 -3.00
N LYS A 274 6.46 3.42 -4.07
CA LYS A 274 5.44 4.47 -4.08
C LYS A 274 4.08 3.87 -3.71
N GLY A 275 3.46 4.38 -2.64
CA GLY A 275 2.18 3.86 -2.13
C GLY A 275 2.31 2.86 -0.98
N TYR A 276 3.53 2.50 -0.57
CA TYR A 276 3.80 1.50 0.47
C TYR A 276 4.53 2.12 1.66
N MET A 277 4.60 1.37 2.77
CA MET A 277 5.28 1.79 4.01
C MET A 277 6.75 2.12 3.77
N GLU A 278 7.47 1.30 3.01
CA GLU A 278 8.88 1.55 2.67
C GLU A 278 9.06 2.91 1.97
N GLY A 279 8.20 3.23 1.00
CA GLY A 279 8.21 4.54 0.34
C GLY A 279 7.90 5.68 1.32
N ALA A 280 7.01 5.45 2.28
CA ALA A 280 6.67 6.43 3.31
C ALA A 280 7.88 6.74 4.21
N ILE A 281 8.54 5.71 4.75
CA ILE A 281 9.73 5.85 5.59
C ILE A 281 10.85 6.56 4.83
N ARG A 282 11.19 6.07 3.62
CA ARG A 282 12.23 6.68 2.79
C ARG A 282 11.96 8.13 2.44
N SER A 283 10.70 8.49 2.18
CA SER A 283 10.33 9.88 1.93
C SER A 283 10.56 10.78 3.14
N GLY A 284 10.33 10.26 4.35
CA GLY A 284 10.56 10.93 5.63
C GLY A 284 12.05 11.16 5.90
N ILE A 285 12.87 10.10 5.77
CA ILE A 285 14.34 10.18 5.87
C ILE A 285 14.87 11.29 4.94
N ARG A 286 14.50 11.22 3.66
CA ARG A 286 14.93 12.22 2.68
C ARG A 286 14.46 13.63 3.04
N GLY A 287 13.24 13.79 3.53
CA GLY A 287 12.72 15.10 3.95
C GLY A 287 13.49 15.70 5.13
N ALA A 288 13.83 14.87 6.12
CA ALA A 288 14.66 15.31 7.24
C ALA A 288 16.08 15.71 6.77
N CYS A 289 16.72 14.90 5.91
CA CYS A 289 18.04 15.23 5.36
C CYS A 289 18.04 16.58 4.62
N GLU A 290 17.06 16.82 3.74
CA GLU A 290 16.96 18.08 3.00
C GLU A 290 16.79 19.30 3.91
N ILE A 291 16.09 19.15 5.04
CA ILE A 291 15.90 20.20 6.04
C ILE A 291 17.18 20.42 6.84
N ILE A 292 17.82 19.35 7.32
CA ILE A 292 19.07 19.41 8.08
C ILE A 292 20.15 20.11 7.24
N GLU A 293 20.33 19.71 5.98
CA GLU A 293 21.28 20.35 5.06
C GLU A 293 20.98 21.84 4.85
N ALA A 294 19.71 22.22 4.73
CA ALA A 294 19.32 23.62 4.56
C ALA A 294 19.57 24.45 5.82
N LEU A 295 19.33 23.90 7.01
CA LEU A 295 19.56 24.59 8.28
C LEU A 295 21.05 24.67 8.63
N ASP A 296 21.83 23.62 8.36
CA ASP A 296 23.28 23.65 8.51
C ASP A 296 23.91 24.67 7.55
N GLY A 297 23.42 24.73 6.30
CA GLY A 297 23.87 25.73 5.32
C GLY A 297 23.58 27.19 5.73
N LEU A 298 22.52 27.41 6.52
CA LEU A 298 22.21 28.73 7.09
C LEU A 298 23.11 29.10 8.27
N ALA A 299 23.68 28.13 8.99
CA ALA A 299 24.59 28.39 10.11
C ALA A 299 25.97 28.94 9.67
N TYR A 300 26.30 28.83 8.38
CA TYR A 300 27.56 29.29 7.80
C TYR A 300 27.46 30.60 6.99
N LEU A 301 26.30 31.27 6.99
CA LEU A 301 26.06 32.58 6.38
C LEU A 301 25.99 33.70 7.43
#